data_AF-A0A7S7QAW2-F1
#
_entry.id   AF-A0A7S7QAW2-F1
#
_cell.length_a   1.000
_cell.length_b   1.000
_cell.length_c   1.000
_cell.angle_alpha   90.00
_cell.angle_beta   90.00
_cell.angle_gamma   90.00
#
_symmetry.space_group_name_H-M   'P 1'
#
loop_
_entity.id
_entity.type
_entity.pdbx_description
1 polymer ?
#
loop_
_entity_poly.entity_id
_entity_poly.type
_entity_poly.pdbx_seq_one_letter_code
_entity_poly.pdbx_strand_id
1 'polypeptide(L)'
;MIEVDQAEKKRKRREPFATVWDEYIGRARQGAESRGLKFEIDARYIEQLFAEQNDRCRISGLPLTADRKVMHPTASLDRIESHRGYEKGNVQWIHKVVNIMKSDHDEEYFIAMCSQIAAHRGNPDGLTSRERAALAGQAQCSKPAKRTSGTHNFKTAPKPVRPPAPDQFASAGGMLF
;
A
#
# COMPACT_ATOMS: atom_id res chain seq x y z
N MET A 1 26.28 -47.07 -17.81
CA MET A 1 26.98 -45.93 -17.19
C MET A 1 26.25 -44.66 -17.58
N ILE A 2 25.40 -44.12 -16.69
CA ILE A 2 24.91 -42.74 -16.80
C ILE A 2 24.85 -42.23 -15.35
N GLU A 3 25.90 -41.52 -14.94
CA GLU A 3 25.90 -40.79 -13.68
C GLU A 3 25.06 -39.52 -13.87
N VAL A 4 24.02 -39.37 -13.06
CA VAL A 4 23.17 -38.18 -13.06
C VAL A 4 23.68 -37.28 -11.94
N ASP A 5 24.47 -36.29 -12.32
CA ASP A 5 25.11 -35.33 -11.42
C ASP A 5 24.06 -34.34 -10.89
N GLN A 6 23.63 -34.50 -9.64
CA GLN A 6 22.71 -33.56 -8.99
C GLN A 6 23.50 -32.46 -8.29
N ALA A 7 23.72 -31.35 -9.01
CA ALA A 7 24.32 -30.15 -8.45
C ALA A 7 23.35 -29.47 -7.45
N GLU A 8 23.58 -29.66 -6.15
CA GLU A 8 22.93 -28.92 -5.06
C GLU A 8 23.28 -27.42 -5.12
N LYS A 9 22.36 -26.60 -5.63
CA LYS A 9 22.47 -25.13 -5.52
C LYS A 9 22.20 -24.70 -4.07
N LYS A 10 23.22 -24.77 -3.21
CA LYS A 10 23.16 -24.19 -1.86
C LYS A 10 22.88 -22.68 -1.97
N ARG A 11 21.71 -22.25 -1.50
CA ARG A 11 21.34 -20.83 -1.41
C ARG A 11 22.34 -20.14 -0.46
N LYS A 12 23.26 -19.32 -0.99
CA LYS A 12 24.16 -18.50 -0.17
C LYS A 12 23.33 -17.64 0.79
N ARG A 13 23.71 -17.63 2.08
CA ARG A 13 23.17 -16.67 3.05
C ARG A 13 23.49 -15.27 2.56
N ARG A 14 22.48 -14.40 2.48
CA ARG A 14 22.69 -12.98 2.20
C ARG A 14 23.23 -12.35 3.48
N GLU A 15 24.27 -11.53 3.36
CA GLU A 15 24.77 -10.73 4.46
C GLU A 15 23.66 -9.81 4.99
N PRO A 16 23.61 -9.56 6.32
CA PRO A 16 22.64 -8.64 6.88
C PRO A 16 22.87 -7.21 6.37
N PHE A 17 21.79 -6.45 6.21
CA PHE A 17 21.87 -5.04 5.86
C PHE A 17 22.58 -4.24 6.98
N ALA A 18 23.33 -3.20 6.61
CA ALA A 18 24.05 -2.36 7.56
C ALA A 18 23.10 -1.51 8.41
N THR A 19 22.05 -0.96 7.81
CA THR A 19 21.00 -0.18 8.50
C THR A 19 19.60 -0.64 8.09
N VAL A 20 18.59 -0.22 8.86
CA VAL A 20 17.17 -0.41 8.50
C VAL A 20 16.85 0.27 7.15
N TRP A 21 17.50 1.40 6.87
CA TRP A 21 17.32 2.15 5.63
C TRP A 21 17.87 1.39 4.41
N ASP A 22 19.02 0.74 4.55
CA ASP A 22 19.58 -0.12 3.49
C ASP A 22 18.64 -1.29 3.15
N GLU A 23 17.94 -1.84 4.14
CA GLU A 23 16.92 -2.87 3.91
C GLU A 23 15.74 -2.32 3.09
N TYR A 24 15.21 -1.14 3.45
CA TYR A 24 14.12 -0.50 2.71
C TYR A 24 14.53 -0.21 1.26
N ILE A 25 15.74 0.33 1.05
CA ILE A 25 16.30 0.55 -0.29
C ILE A 25 16.43 -0.76 -1.06
N GLY A 26 16.96 -1.81 -0.44
CA GLY A 26 17.11 -3.11 -1.10
C GLY A 26 15.78 -3.68 -1.60
N ARG A 27 14.73 -3.61 -0.77
CA ARG A 27 13.38 -4.07 -1.13
C ARG A 27 12.75 -3.18 -2.22
N ALA A 28 12.85 -1.86 -2.08
CA ALA A 28 12.32 -0.92 -3.05
C ALA A 28 13.00 -1.04 -4.41
N ARG A 29 14.33 -1.21 -4.43
CA ARG A 29 15.14 -1.42 -5.63
C ARG A 29 14.73 -2.70 -6.35
N GLN A 30 14.62 -3.82 -5.64
CA GLN A 30 14.14 -5.08 -6.23
C GLN A 30 12.74 -4.92 -6.84
N GLY A 31 11.85 -4.19 -6.15
CA GLY A 31 10.53 -3.87 -6.65
C GLY A 31 10.54 -2.97 -7.89
N ALA A 32 11.46 -2.01 -7.96
CA ALA A 32 11.63 -1.11 -9.10
C ALA A 32 12.17 -1.87 -10.33
N GLU A 33 13.21 -2.67 -10.15
CA GLU A 33 13.82 -3.51 -11.19
C GLU A 33 12.79 -4.44 -11.84
N SER A 34 11.97 -5.11 -11.03
CA SER A 34 10.93 -6.02 -11.54
C SER A 34 9.87 -5.33 -12.40
N ARG A 35 9.74 -4.00 -12.29
CA ARG A 35 8.75 -3.17 -12.99
C ARG A 35 9.39 -2.28 -14.06
N GLY A 36 10.72 -2.33 -14.23
CA GLY A 36 11.44 -1.45 -15.17
C GLY A 36 11.42 0.03 -14.76
N LEU A 37 11.34 0.33 -13.46
CA LEU A 37 11.28 1.70 -12.96
C LEU A 37 12.67 2.26 -12.66
N LYS A 38 12.85 3.56 -12.93
CA LYS A 38 14.05 4.31 -12.54
C LYS A 38 14.22 4.30 -11.02
N PHE A 39 15.46 4.22 -10.53
CA PHE A 39 15.77 4.21 -9.10
C PHE A 39 17.04 5.04 -8.82
N GLU A 40 16.86 6.25 -8.26
CA GLU A 40 17.90 7.27 -8.06
C GLU A 40 17.97 7.82 -6.63
N ILE A 41 17.41 7.08 -5.67
CA ILE A 41 17.47 7.40 -4.24
C ILE A 41 18.45 6.47 -3.51
N ASP A 42 18.95 6.92 -2.36
CA ASP A 42 19.83 6.15 -1.49
C ASP A 42 19.28 6.10 -0.04
N ALA A 43 19.97 5.34 0.82
CA ALA A 43 19.55 5.13 2.20
C ALA A 43 19.54 6.44 3.02
N ARG A 44 20.51 7.33 2.79
CA ARG A 44 20.62 8.63 3.49
C ARG A 44 19.45 9.54 3.13
N TYR A 45 19.06 9.58 1.86
CA TYR A 45 17.93 10.37 1.40
C TYR A 45 16.63 9.92 2.07
N ILE A 46 16.34 8.62 2.12
CA ILE A 46 15.09 8.15 2.73
C ILE A 46 15.09 8.30 4.25
N GLU A 47 16.25 8.23 4.91
CA GLU A 47 16.41 8.52 6.34
C GLU A 47 16.11 9.99 6.63
N GLN A 48 16.73 10.91 5.89
CA GLN A 48 16.47 12.34 6.02
C GLN A 48 15.00 12.66 5.75
N LEU A 49 14.41 12.08 4.72
CA LEU A 49 12.99 12.25 4.39
C LEU A 49 12.08 11.74 5.53
N PHE A 50 12.44 10.65 6.20
CA PHE A 50 11.68 10.13 7.33
C PHE A 50 11.67 11.14 8.49
N ALA A 51 12.84 11.70 8.80
CA ALA A 51 13.00 12.73 9.83
C ALA A 51 12.28 14.04 9.47
N GLU A 52 12.37 14.50 8.23
CA GLU A 52 11.66 15.70 7.73
C GLU A 52 10.13 15.54 7.81
N GLN A 53 9.64 14.31 7.65
CA GLN A 53 8.22 13.97 7.83
C GLN A 53 7.80 13.82 9.30
N ASN A 54 8.71 14.03 10.25
CA ASN A 54 8.47 13.90 11.70
C ASN A 54 7.85 12.55 12.07
N ASP A 55 8.37 11.46 11.49
CA ASP A 55 7.90 10.10 11.73
C ASP A 55 6.40 9.92 11.48
N ARG A 56 5.83 10.65 10.51
CA ARG A 56 4.39 10.60 10.18
C ARG A 56 4.14 10.26 8.73
N CYS A 57 3.02 9.57 8.52
CA CYS A 57 2.48 9.24 7.21
C CYS A 57 2.13 10.54 6.47
N ARG A 58 2.69 10.73 5.28
CA ARG A 58 2.45 11.93 4.47
C ARG A 58 0.98 12.13 4.10
N ILE A 59 0.25 11.03 3.85
CA ILE A 59 -1.16 11.07 3.43
C ILE A 59 -2.10 11.15 4.65
N SER A 60 -1.96 10.24 5.62
CA SER A 60 -2.93 10.11 6.71
C SER A 60 -2.55 10.82 8.02
N GLY A 61 -1.33 11.35 8.13
CA GLY A 61 -0.80 11.98 9.34
C GLY A 61 -0.55 11.04 10.53
N LEU A 62 -0.84 9.73 10.39
CA LEU A 62 -0.62 8.72 11.42
C LEU A 62 0.88 8.54 11.72
N PRO A 63 1.25 8.23 12.98
CA PRO A 63 2.63 7.94 13.32
C PRO A 63 3.15 6.70 12.58
N LEU A 64 4.40 6.77 12.18
CA LEU A 64 5.14 5.70 11.52
C LEU A 64 6.22 5.16 12.45
N THR A 65 6.46 3.86 12.34
CA THR A 65 7.64 3.24 12.90
C THR A 65 8.36 2.44 11.82
N ALA A 66 9.61 2.80 11.59
CA ALA A 66 10.52 2.10 10.69
C ALA A 66 11.26 0.95 11.39
N ASP A 67 11.27 0.95 12.73
CA ASP A 67 12.00 -0.04 13.53
C ASP A 67 11.41 -1.44 13.36
N ARG A 68 12.25 -2.36 12.87
CA ARG A 68 11.93 -3.77 12.66
C ARG A 68 11.89 -4.58 13.95
N LYS A 69 12.42 -4.06 15.06
CA LYS A 69 12.32 -4.69 16.38
C LYS A 69 10.90 -4.63 16.92
N VAL A 70 10.09 -3.69 16.44
CA VAL A 70 8.66 -3.64 16.72
C VAL A 70 7.96 -4.75 15.95
N MET A 71 7.02 -5.44 16.59
CA MET A 71 6.29 -6.57 15.99
C MET A 71 5.62 -6.22 14.65
N HIS A 72 5.21 -4.96 14.49
CA HIS A 72 4.48 -4.46 13.33
C HIS A 72 4.99 -3.10 12.87
N PRO A 73 6.13 -3.03 12.15
CA PRO A 73 6.56 -1.79 11.50
C PRO A 73 5.45 -1.30 10.56
N THR A 74 5.21 0.00 10.59
CA THR A 74 4.11 0.64 9.85
C THR A 74 4.61 1.46 8.67
N ALA A 75 5.89 1.85 8.67
CA ALA A 75 6.48 2.62 7.59
C ALA A 75 6.55 1.80 6.28
N SER A 76 6.16 2.44 5.19
CA SER A 76 6.31 1.95 3.83
C SER A 76 6.78 3.08 2.93
N LEU A 77 7.76 2.77 2.08
CA LEU A 77 8.25 3.70 1.06
C LEU A 77 7.30 3.65 -0.15
N ASP A 78 6.73 4.80 -0.50
CA ASP A 78 5.75 4.96 -1.59
C ASP A 78 6.20 6.02 -2.60
N ARG A 79 5.65 5.95 -3.80
CA ARG A 79 5.85 6.92 -4.89
C ARG A 79 4.63 7.81 -5.00
N ILE A 80 4.82 9.13 -5.01
CA ILE A 80 3.71 10.09 -5.10
C ILE A 80 2.97 9.90 -6.43
N GLU A 81 3.73 9.97 -7.52
CA GLU A 81 3.30 9.63 -8.87
C GLU A 81 3.75 8.20 -9.18
N SER A 82 2.78 7.28 -9.26
CA SER A 82 2.99 5.84 -9.41
C SER A 82 3.53 5.46 -10.78
N HIS A 83 3.41 6.32 -11.78
CA HIS A 83 3.99 6.12 -13.12
C HIS A 83 5.48 6.48 -13.19
N ARG A 84 6.00 7.26 -12.24
CA ARG A 84 7.41 7.66 -12.16
C ARG A 84 8.26 6.70 -11.32
N GLY A 85 9.58 6.83 -11.42
CA GLY A 85 10.53 6.04 -10.65
C GLY A 85 10.66 6.45 -9.19
N TYR A 86 11.57 5.79 -8.48
CA TYR A 86 12.05 6.22 -7.17
C TYR A 86 13.09 7.32 -7.36
N GLU A 87 12.60 8.55 -7.46
CA GLU A 87 13.39 9.75 -7.71
C GLU A 87 13.26 10.73 -6.54
N LYS A 88 14.26 11.60 -6.35
CA LYS A 88 14.15 12.68 -5.37
C LYS A 88 12.94 13.55 -5.70
N GLY A 89 12.11 13.83 -4.68
CA GLY A 89 10.85 14.55 -4.84
C GLY A 89 9.64 13.73 -5.30
N ASN A 90 9.81 12.46 -5.72
CA ASN A 90 8.68 11.56 -6.06
C ASN A 90 8.50 10.42 -5.04
N VAL A 91 9.12 10.51 -3.88
CA VAL A 91 9.12 9.44 -2.87
C VAL A 91 8.71 10.01 -1.53
N GLN A 92 7.95 9.22 -0.78
CA GLN A 92 7.42 9.60 0.54
C GLN A 92 7.29 8.40 1.46
N TRP A 93 7.25 8.67 2.76
CA TRP A 93 6.89 7.69 3.78
C TRP A 93 5.40 7.73 4.08
N ILE A 94 4.75 6.58 3.93
CA ILE A 94 3.34 6.41 4.26
C ILE A 94 3.12 5.16 5.10
N HIS A 95 1.93 5.06 5.70
CA HIS A 95 1.53 3.90 6.44
C HIS A 95 1.31 2.71 5.49
N LYS A 96 1.81 1.52 5.82
CA LYS A 96 1.73 0.32 4.96
C LYS A 96 0.30 -0.01 4.50
N VAL A 97 -0.70 0.21 5.35
CA VAL A 97 -2.11 -0.01 5.00
C VAL A 97 -2.57 1.01 3.97
N VAL A 98 -2.16 2.27 4.11
CA VAL A 98 -2.44 3.32 3.12
C VAL A 98 -1.78 3.00 1.80
N ASN A 99 -0.53 2.50 1.81
CA ASN A 99 0.16 2.05 0.60
C ASN A 99 -0.59 0.90 -0.10
N ILE A 100 -1.10 -0.07 0.67
CA ILE A 100 -1.90 -1.19 0.13
C ILE A 100 -3.18 -0.66 -0.52
N MET A 101 -3.85 0.31 0.11
CA MET A 101 -5.07 0.91 -0.44
C MET A 101 -4.79 1.75 -1.69
N LYS A 102 -3.70 2.53 -1.69
CA LYS A 102 -3.27 3.35 -2.82
C LYS A 102 -2.84 2.50 -4.02
N SER A 103 -2.20 1.35 -3.77
CA SER A 103 -1.74 0.42 -4.80
C SER A 103 -0.81 1.12 -5.82
N ASP A 104 -1.25 1.22 -7.07
CA ASP A 104 -0.58 1.79 -8.23
C ASP A 104 -1.32 3.01 -8.77
N HIS A 105 -2.32 3.50 -8.02
CA HIS A 105 -2.97 4.76 -8.30
C HIS A 105 -2.05 5.91 -7.95
N ASP A 106 -2.17 6.99 -8.70
CA ASP A 106 -1.57 8.27 -8.33
C ASP A 106 -2.26 8.83 -7.08
N GLU A 107 -1.50 9.57 -6.28
CA GLU A 107 -1.97 10.07 -4.99
C GLU A 107 -3.23 10.94 -5.10
N GLU A 108 -3.27 11.87 -6.06
CA GLU A 108 -4.43 12.74 -6.26
C GLU A 108 -5.70 11.95 -6.55
N TYR A 109 -5.61 10.95 -7.43
CA TYR A 109 -6.73 10.07 -7.75
C TYR A 109 -7.17 9.27 -6.51
N PHE A 110 -6.22 8.71 -5.77
CA PHE A 110 -6.52 7.98 -4.54
C PHE A 110 -7.25 8.85 -3.51
N ILE A 111 -6.77 10.06 -3.26
CA ILE A 111 -7.39 11.01 -2.31
C ILE A 111 -8.78 11.43 -2.79
N ALA A 112 -8.95 11.71 -4.09
CA ALA A 112 -10.24 12.04 -4.67
C ALA A 112 -11.25 10.91 -4.47
N MET A 113 -10.85 9.66 -4.74
CA MET A 113 -11.70 8.48 -4.53
C MET A 113 -12.06 8.27 -3.06
N CYS A 114 -11.11 8.46 -2.13
CA CYS A 114 -11.41 8.38 -0.70
C CYS A 114 -12.41 9.45 -0.26
N SER A 115 -12.23 10.69 -0.72
CA SER A 115 -13.12 11.83 -0.42
C SER A 115 -14.53 11.57 -0.95
N GLN A 116 -14.61 11.04 -2.17
CA GLN A 116 -15.86 10.65 -2.80
C GLN A 116 -16.62 9.58 -2.01
N ILE A 117 -15.92 8.51 -1.61
CA ILE A 117 -16.50 7.41 -0.83
C ILE A 117 -17.01 7.93 0.52
N ALA A 118 -16.23 8.80 1.18
CA ALA A 118 -16.61 9.40 2.45
C ALA A 118 -17.86 10.29 2.31
N ALA A 119 -17.93 11.11 1.26
CA ALA A 119 -19.08 11.96 0.98
C ALA A 119 -20.35 11.15 0.65
N HIS A 120 -20.23 10.10 -0.14
CA HIS A 120 -21.38 9.28 -0.54
C HIS A 120 -22.04 8.55 0.64
N ARG A 121 -21.24 8.10 1.64
CA ARG A 121 -21.79 7.50 2.86
C ARG A 121 -22.61 8.50 3.69
N GLY A 122 -22.43 9.80 3.50
CA GLY A 122 -23.18 10.87 4.17
C GLY A 122 -24.35 11.45 3.38
N ASN A 123 -24.44 11.19 2.06
CA ASN A 123 -25.53 11.66 1.21
C ASN A 123 -25.66 10.79 -0.07
N PRO A 124 -26.72 9.98 -0.21
CA PRO A 124 -26.92 9.12 -1.40
C PRO A 124 -27.04 9.92 -2.71
N ASP A 125 -27.41 11.21 -2.65
CA ASP A 125 -27.63 12.08 -3.81
C ASP A 125 -26.44 13.02 -4.13
N GLY A 126 -25.34 12.93 -3.37
CA GLY A 126 -24.36 14.01 -3.20
C GLY A 126 -23.45 14.40 -4.38
N LEU A 127 -23.54 13.78 -5.56
CA LEU A 127 -22.76 14.21 -6.74
C LEU A 127 -23.60 14.32 -7.98
N THR A 128 -23.33 15.37 -8.76
CA THR A 128 -23.93 15.58 -10.07
C THR A 128 -23.38 14.57 -11.10
N SER A 129 -24.16 14.30 -12.15
CA SER A 129 -23.79 13.39 -13.23
C SER A 129 -22.43 13.72 -13.87
N ARG A 130 -22.08 15.01 -13.90
CA ARG A 130 -20.84 15.52 -14.50
C ARG A 130 -19.61 15.20 -13.64
N GLU A 131 -19.71 15.31 -12.32
CA GLU A 131 -18.61 15.00 -11.40
C GLU A 131 -18.31 13.50 -11.37
N ARG A 132 -19.36 12.66 -11.41
CA ARG A 132 -19.21 11.20 -11.56
C ARG A 132 -18.51 10.83 -12.86
N ALA A 133 -18.87 11.49 -13.97
CA ALA A 133 -18.26 11.26 -15.28
C ALA A 133 -16.77 11.69 -15.32
N ALA A 134 -16.41 12.79 -14.65
CA ALA A 134 -15.03 13.26 -14.57
C ALA A 134 -14.11 12.26 -13.85
N LEU A 135 -14.59 11.63 -12.77
CA LEU A 135 -13.84 10.59 -12.03
C LEU A 135 -13.77 9.26 -12.80
N ALA A 136 -14.85 8.87 -13.49
CA ALA A 136 -14.91 7.62 -14.24
C ALA A 136 -13.92 7.56 -15.42
N GLY A 137 -13.46 8.70 -15.93
CA GLY A 137 -12.54 8.79 -17.06
C GLY A 137 -11.05 8.83 -16.72
N GLN A 138 -10.66 8.90 -15.43
CA GLN A 138 -9.30 9.24 -15.01
C GLN A 138 -8.56 8.10 -14.30
N ALA A 139 -8.78 6.84 -14.69
CA ALA A 139 -8.00 5.74 -14.16
C ALA A 139 -6.54 5.81 -14.67
N GLN A 140 -5.70 6.63 -14.02
CA GLN A 140 -4.26 6.65 -14.22
C GLN A 140 -3.65 5.47 -13.45
N CYS A 141 -3.78 4.28 -14.03
CA CYS A 141 -3.10 3.07 -13.59
C CYS A 141 -1.90 2.87 -14.53
N SER A 142 -0.70 2.82 -13.98
CA SER A 142 0.56 2.88 -14.73
C SER A 142 1.04 1.53 -15.28
N LYS A 143 0.22 0.48 -15.34
CA LYS A 143 0.73 -0.87 -15.67
C LYS A 143 1.33 -0.97 -17.07
N PRO A 144 2.63 -1.29 -17.23
CA PRO A 144 3.06 -2.07 -18.38
C PRO A 144 2.65 -3.54 -18.22
N ALA A 145 2.34 -4.20 -19.33
CA ALA A 145 1.91 -5.59 -19.36
C ALA A 145 3.03 -6.56 -18.90
N LYS A 146 2.80 -7.28 -17.79
CA LYS A 146 2.88 -8.76 -17.65
C LYS A 146 3.14 -9.18 -16.18
N ARG A 147 2.19 -9.92 -15.62
CA ARG A 147 2.46 -11.01 -14.65
C ARG A 147 1.82 -12.27 -15.20
N THR A 148 2.58 -13.09 -15.92
CA THR A 148 2.27 -14.52 -16.00
C THR A 148 2.88 -15.19 -14.78
N SER A 149 2.11 -15.26 -13.70
CA SER A 149 2.45 -16.12 -12.56
C SER A 149 1.25 -17.00 -12.27
N GLY A 150 1.33 -18.27 -12.69
CA GLY A 150 0.64 -19.44 -12.15
C GLY A 150 -0.87 -19.34 -11.94
N THR A 151 -1.63 -20.16 -12.67
CA THR A 151 -3.02 -20.48 -12.37
C THR A 151 -3.16 -21.03 -10.96
N HIS A 152 -3.45 -20.17 -9.97
CA HIS A 152 -4.05 -20.63 -8.73
C HIS A 152 -5.55 -20.79 -8.99
N ASN A 153 -5.97 -22.05 -9.08
CA ASN A 153 -7.36 -22.46 -9.18
C ASN A 153 -8.09 -22.07 -7.88
N PHE A 154 -8.74 -20.91 -7.83
CA PHE A 154 -9.71 -20.58 -6.78
C PHE A 154 -11.03 -21.27 -7.10
N LYS A 155 -11.10 -22.58 -6.87
CA LYS A 155 -12.36 -23.32 -6.76
C LYS A 155 -12.75 -23.45 -5.29
N THR A 156 -13.05 -22.33 -4.64
CA THR A 156 -13.88 -22.32 -3.44
C THR A 156 -14.68 -21.02 -3.41
N ALA A 157 -16.01 -21.15 -3.48
CA ALA A 157 -16.91 -20.03 -3.25
C ALA A 157 -16.73 -19.53 -1.80
N PRO A 158 -16.64 -18.20 -1.56
CA PRO A 158 -16.62 -17.69 -0.20
C PRO A 158 -17.93 -18.05 0.50
N LYS A 159 -17.84 -18.67 1.68
CA LYS A 159 -19.02 -18.97 2.51
C LYS A 159 -19.71 -17.66 2.90
N PRO A 160 -21.05 -17.60 2.90
CA PRO A 160 -21.78 -16.40 3.30
C PRO A 160 -21.52 -16.13 4.79
N VAL A 161 -20.98 -14.94 5.09
CA VAL A 161 -20.85 -14.43 6.45
C VAL A 161 -22.24 -13.97 6.88
N ARG A 162 -22.81 -14.59 7.92
CA ARG A 162 -24.05 -14.08 8.52
C ARG A 162 -23.78 -12.71 9.15
N PRO A 163 -24.67 -11.72 8.97
CA PRO A 163 -24.56 -10.47 9.70
C PRO A 163 -24.69 -10.73 11.21
N PRO A 164 -23.97 -9.98 12.07
CA PRO A 164 -24.16 -10.06 13.51
C PRO A 164 -25.59 -9.66 13.88
N ALA A 165 -26.14 -10.31 14.92
CA ALA A 165 -27.50 -10.08 15.40
C ALA A 165 -27.66 -8.63 15.89
N PRO A 166 -28.86 -8.02 15.76
CA PRO A 166 -29.11 -6.69 16.28
C PRO A 166 -29.03 -6.69 17.81
N ASP A 167 -28.20 -5.78 18.34
CA ASP A 167 -28.04 -5.50 19.76
C ASP A 167 -29.40 -5.13 20.38
N GLN A 168 -29.86 -5.93 21.33
CA GLN A 168 -31.04 -5.62 22.15
C GLN A 168 -30.64 -4.67 23.27
N PHE A 169 -30.46 -3.38 22.97
CA PHE A 169 -30.54 -2.36 24.02
C PHE A 169 -31.99 -1.91 24.15
N ALA A 170 -32.70 -2.64 25.00
CA ALA A 170 -34.01 -2.27 25.49
C ALA A 170 -33.93 -0.96 26.31
N SER A 171 -34.70 0.02 25.84
CA SER A 171 -35.40 1.05 26.62
C SER A 171 -35.40 0.84 28.14
N ALA A 172 -34.60 1.62 28.86
CA ALA A 172 -34.91 2.01 30.23
C ALA A 172 -35.59 3.38 30.18
N GLY A 173 -36.93 3.36 30.15
CA GLY A 173 -37.74 4.57 30.31
C GLY A 173 -37.60 5.12 31.72
N GLY A 174 -37.09 6.34 31.83
CA GLY A 174 -37.20 7.15 33.04
C GLY A 174 -38.62 7.70 33.14
N MET A 175 -39.32 7.33 34.22
CA MET A 175 -40.62 7.89 34.57
C MET A 175 -40.42 8.90 35.70
N LEU A 176 -40.71 10.17 35.39
CA LEU A 176 -40.98 11.23 36.35
C LEU A 176 -42.34 10.94 37.01
N PHE A 177 -42.40 10.97 38.34
CA PHE A 177 -43.39 11.61 39.22
C PHE A 177 -43.13 11.17 40.68
#